data_AF-A0A976J6Q2-F1
#
_entry.id   AF-A0A976J6Q2-F1
#
_cell.length_a   1.000
_cell.length_b   1.000
_cell.length_c   1.000
_cell.angle_alpha   90.00
_cell.angle_beta   90.00
_cell.angle_gamma   90.00
#
_symmetry.space_group_name_H-M   'P 1'
#
loop_
_entity.id
_entity.type
_entity.pdbx_description
1 polymer ?
#
loop_
_entity_poly.entity_id
_entity_poly.type
_entity_poly.pdbx_seq_one_letter_code
_entity_poly.pdbx_strand_id
1 'polypeptide(L)'
;MHRQPGWRCYSASAENHEAFAALVLAFARRIGPVVAGRNGALIEPIVPRPTEAAEERSLSAAYGLSELPMHIDTAHYLRPARYLLLGCANPGQSGAQTRLAPISALKFSPRELSLLASAAVLVRTGRRSFYSTILDKGRPFLRYDPGCMEPLDARGEEALQIVSDAIGRIEVIKHEWRRGEILLIDNWYMLHGRTATAADNRLLFRVSVQ
;
A
#
# COMPACT_ATOMS: atom_id res chain seq x y z
N MET A 1 -1.79 -11.60 25.13
CA MET A 1 -0.93 -10.49 24.69
C MET A 1 -1.63 -9.77 23.55
N HIS A 2 -2.30 -8.64 23.81
CA HIS A 2 -2.99 -7.89 22.74
C HIS A 2 -1.94 -7.39 21.74
N ARG A 3 -1.87 -8.01 20.56
CA ARG A 3 -1.09 -7.46 19.45
C ARG A 3 -1.65 -6.07 19.18
N GLN A 4 -0.77 -5.07 19.14
CA GLN A 4 -1.15 -3.74 18.70
C GLN A 4 -1.77 -3.83 17.30
N PRO A 5 -2.75 -2.99 16.96
CA PRO A 5 -3.25 -2.91 15.60
C PRO A 5 -2.06 -2.68 14.67
N GLY A 6 -2.02 -3.35 13.51
CA GLY A 6 -0.94 -3.21 12.52
C GLY A 6 -0.83 -1.81 11.90
N TRP A 7 -1.42 -0.80 12.52
CA TRP A 7 -1.40 0.59 12.12
C TRP A 7 -1.61 1.49 13.34
N ARG A 8 -1.18 2.75 13.24
CA ARG A 8 -1.43 3.78 14.27
C ARG A 8 -1.47 5.16 13.64
N CYS A 9 -2.40 5.99 14.10
CA CYS A 9 -2.47 7.40 13.71
C CYS A 9 -1.80 8.27 14.79
N TYR A 10 -1.08 9.29 14.34
CA TYR A 10 -0.46 10.34 15.14
C TYR A 10 -0.91 11.70 14.60
N SER A 11 -0.80 12.75 15.41
CA SER A 11 -1.04 14.11 14.96
C SER A 11 0.20 14.96 15.19
N ALA A 12 0.52 15.82 14.24
CA ALA A 12 1.59 16.79 14.34
C ALA A 12 1.14 18.12 13.71
N SER A 13 1.58 19.23 14.30
CA SER A 13 1.43 20.56 13.71
C SER A 13 2.71 20.95 12.98
N ALA A 14 2.54 21.68 11.88
CA ALA A 14 3.62 22.28 11.12
C ALA A 14 3.10 23.55 10.43
N GLU A 15 3.98 24.55 10.28
CA GLU A 15 3.61 25.86 9.75
C GLU A 15 3.20 25.80 8.27
N ASN A 16 3.84 24.92 7.50
CA ASN A 16 3.62 24.76 6.06
C ASN A 16 3.84 23.29 5.64
N HIS A 17 3.59 23.00 4.35
CA HIS A 17 3.71 21.64 3.82
C HIS A 17 5.15 21.10 3.82
N GLU A 18 6.16 21.97 3.63
CA GLU A 18 7.57 21.57 3.62
C GLU A 18 8.05 21.17 5.02
N ALA A 19 7.73 21.98 6.03
CA ALA A 19 7.98 21.67 7.43
C ALA A 19 7.27 20.37 7.84
N PHE A 20 6.04 20.15 7.36
CA PHE A 20 5.31 18.91 7.62
C PHE A 20 5.98 17.70 6.94
N ALA A 21 6.43 17.83 5.69
CA ALA A 21 7.17 16.79 4.99
C ALA A 21 8.47 16.41 5.72
N ALA A 22 9.23 17.41 6.17
CA ALA A 22 10.45 17.21 6.95
C ALA A 22 10.17 16.47 8.27
N LEU A 23 9.06 16.81 8.95
CA LEU A 23 8.61 16.13 10.17
C LEU A 23 8.25 14.67 9.90
N VAL A 24 7.47 14.37 8.85
CA VAL A 24 7.11 13.00 8.46
C VAL A 24 8.37 12.17 8.17
N LEU A 25 9.33 12.73 7.43
CA LEU A 25 10.59 12.06 7.13
C LEU A 25 11.46 11.84 8.38
N ALA A 26 11.52 12.82 9.29
CA ALA A 26 12.21 12.68 10.56
C ALA A 26 11.57 11.58 11.43
N PHE A 27 10.24 11.49 11.45
CA PHE A 27 9.53 10.41 12.14
C PHE A 27 9.85 9.04 11.51
N ALA A 28 9.79 8.93 10.19
CA ALA A 28 10.15 7.69 9.48
C ALA A 28 11.56 7.20 9.85
N ARG A 29 12.55 8.10 9.90
CA ARG A 29 13.94 7.79 10.28
C ARG A 29 14.10 7.28 11.71
N ARG A 30 13.18 7.63 12.62
CA ARG A 30 13.17 7.10 14.00
C ARG A 30 12.60 5.69 14.08
N ILE A 31 11.82 5.28 13.09
CA ILE A 31 11.24 3.93 13.01
C ILE A 31 12.28 2.96 12.43
N GLY A 32 12.97 3.37 11.37
CA GLY A 32 13.98 2.53 10.71
C GLY A 32 14.61 3.19 9.48
N PRO A 33 15.42 2.42 8.73
CA PRO A 33 16.00 2.89 7.47
C PRO A 33 14.91 3.22 6.45
N VAL A 34 14.95 4.43 5.91
CA VAL A 34 14.03 4.86 4.84
C VAL A 34 14.38 4.14 3.55
N VAL A 35 13.38 3.58 2.91
CA VAL A 35 13.47 2.96 1.59
C VAL A 35 13.24 4.03 0.54
N ALA A 36 14.20 4.21 -0.35
CA ALA A 36 14.08 5.18 -1.44
C ALA A 36 12.98 4.74 -2.43
N GLY A 37 12.09 5.66 -2.75
CA GLY A 37 11.04 5.49 -3.76
C GLY A 37 11.52 5.82 -5.16
N ARG A 38 10.60 6.35 -5.98
CA ARG A 38 10.89 6.71 -7.37
C ARG A 38 11.97 7.79 -7.46
N ASN A 39 12.86 7.66 -8.44
CA ASN A 39 13.98 8.58 -8.68
C ASN A 39 14.86 8.83 -7.45
N GLY A 40 14.91 7.89 -6.49
CA GLY A 40 15.67 8.02 -5.26
C GLY A 40 15.03 8.93 -4.20
N ALA A 41 13.78 9.37 -4.40
CA ALA A 41 13.08 10.22 -3.44
C ALA A 41 12.86 9.49 -2.10
N LEU A 42 13.23 10.13 -1.00
CA LEU A 42 13.01 9.60 0.36
C LEU A 42 11.61 9.94 0.91
N ILE A 43 10.93 10.88 0.28
CA ILE A 43 9.58 11.30 0.59
C ILE A 43 8.89 11.68 -0.71
N GLU A 44 7.69 11.17 -0.93
CA GLU A 44 6.95 11.39 -2.17
C GLU A 44 5.61 12.08 -1.88
N PRO A 45 5.29 13.19 -2.56
CA PRO A 45 3.94 13.74 -2.53
C PRO A 45 2.99 12.81 -3.28
N ILE A 46 1.87 12.47 -2.64
CA ILE A 46 0.72 11.79 -3.23
C ILE A 46 -0.38 12.84 -3.40
N VAL A 47 -0.70 13.10 -4.66
CA VAL A 47 -1.80 13.97 -5.08
C VAL A 47 -2.75 13.17 -5.97
N PRO A 48 -4.07 13.42 -5.93
CA PRO A 48 -4.99 12.87 -6.91
C PRO A 48 -4.56 13.28 -8.33
N ARG A 49 -4.42 12.30 -9.23
CA ARG A 49 -4.16 12.56 -10.65
C ARG A 49 -5.16 11.76 -11.49
N PRO A 50 -5.75 12.37 -12.54
CA PRO A 50 -6.40 11.62 -13.60
C PRO A 50 -5.43 10.63 -14.24
N THR A 51 -5.97 9.56 -14.83
CA THR A 51 -5.20 8.48 -15.46
C THR A 51 -4.27 9.00 -16.56
N GLU A 52 -4.68 10.02 -17.30
CA GLU A 52 -3.93 10.64 -18.40
C GLU A 52 -2.70 11.41 -17.93
N ALA A 53 -2.67 11.83 -16.66
CA ALA A 53 -1.60 12.61 -16.05
C ALA A 53 -0.75 11.77 -15.06
N ALA A 54 -1.01 10.47 -14.98
CA ALA A 54 -0.30 9.56 -14.11
C ALA A 54 0.90 8.92 -14.84
N GLU A 55 1.96 8.66 -14.09
CA GLU A 55 3.16 7.98 -14.61
C GLU A 55 2.79 6.57 -15.11
N GLU A 56 3.26 6.21 -16.31
CA GLU A 56 3.00 4.91 -16.91
C GLU A 56 3.27 3.76 -15.93
N ARG A 57 2.33 2.81 -15.84
CA ARG A 57 2.43 1.60 -15.01
C ARG A 57 2.49 1.85 -13.50
N SER A 58 2.13 3.05 -13.03
CA SER A 58 1.79 3.24 -11.63
C SER A 58 0.37 2.74 -11.34
N LEU A 59 0.09 2.38 -10.08
CA LEU A 59 -1.28 2.12 -9.63
C LEU A 59 -2.21 3.32 -9.93
N SER A 60 -1.69 4.55 -9.83
CA SER A 60 -2.45 5.76 -10.21
C SER A 60 -2.72 5.87 -11.71
N ALA A 61 -1.92 5.27 -12.58
CA ALA A 61 -2.22 5.20 -14.02
C ALA A 61 -3.29 4.16 -14.36
N ALA A 62 -3.45 3.12 -13.54
CA ALA A 62 -4.51 2.14 -13.72
C ALA A 62 -5.85 2.60 -13.10
N TYR A 63 -5.80 3.27 -11.94
CA TYR A 63 -7.01 3.58 -11.16
C TYR A 63 -7.32 5.07 -11.05
N GLY A 64 -6.38 5.98 -11.31
CA GLY A 64 -6.58 7.44 -11.30
C GLY A 64 -7.35 7.95 -10.07
N LEU A 65 -8.55 8.47 -10.33
CA LEU A 65 -9.47 9.01 -9.33
C LEU A 65 -10.44 7.97 -8.76
N SER A 66 -10.51 6.77 -9.34
CA SER A 66 -11.33 5.65 -8.87
C SER A 66 -10.82 5.07 -7.56
N GLU A 67 -11.54 4.07 -7.04
CA GLU A 67 -11.08 3.28 -5.91
C GLU A 67 -9.72 2.64 -6.22
N LEU A 68 -8.78 2.81 -5.29
CA LEU A 68 -7.49 2.13 -5.35
C LEU A 68 -7.61 0.80 -4.58
N PRO A 69 -7.35 -0.35 -5.23
CA PRO A 69 -7.54 -1.65 -4.60
C PRO A 69 -6.60 -1.86 -3.42
N MET A 70 -6.99 -2.81 -2.57
CA MET A 70 -6.20 -3.22 -1.42
C MET A 70 -4.91 -3.90 -1.87
N HIS A 71 -3.77 -3.45 -1.37
CA HIS A 71 -2.43 -3.95 -1.71
C HIS A 71 -1.45 -3.75 -0.55
N ILE A 72 -0.25 -4.30 -0.68
CA ILE A 72 0.92 -3.88 0.12
C ILE A 72 1.80 -2.91 -0.69
N ASP A 73 2.39 -1.93 -0.04
CA ASP A 73 3.27 -0.94 -0.67
C ASP A 73 4.57 -1.62 -1.09
N THR A 74 5.17 -1.16 -2.20
CA THR A 74 6.41 -1.73 -2.76
C THR A 74 6.36 -3.24 -3.00
N ALA A 75 5.19 -3.81 -3.33
CA ALA A 75 5.05 -5.22 -3.72
C ALA A 75 5.94 -5.60 -4.93
N HIS A 76 6.44 -4.61 -5.67
CA HIS A 76 7.36 -4.78 -6.79
C HIS A 76 8.85 -4.81 -6.37
N TYR A 77 9.18 -4.69 -5.08
CA TYR A 77 10.54 -4.90 -4.56
C TYR A 77 10.73 -6.34 -4.10
N LEU A 78 11.95 -6.87 -4.23
CA LEU A 78 12.28 -8.22 -3.74
C LEU A 78 11.88 -8.39 -2.27
N ARG A 79 12.17 -7.38 -1.44
CA ARG A 79 11.64 -7.23 -0.10
C ARG A 79 10.84 -5.93 -0.03
N PRO A 80 9.50 -5.98 0.12
CA PRO A 80 8.69 -4.80 0.35
C PRO A 80 9.11 -4.09 1.63
N ALA A 81 8.98 -2.77 1.65
CA ALA A 81 9.08 -1.97 2.85
C ALA A 81 8.17 -2.55 3.94
N ARG A 82 8.68 -2.56 5.17
CA ARG A 82 7.96 -3.12 6.31
C ARG A 82 6.92 -2.13 6.82
N TYR A 83 7.26 -0.85 6.85
CA TYR A 83 6.37 0.20 7.32
C TYR A 83 6.11 1.21 6.20
N LEU A 84 4.90 1.72 6.19
CA LEU A 84 4.45 2.79 5.33
C LEU A 84 3.96 3.94 6.22
N LEU A 85 4.49 5.14 6.00
CA LEU A 85 3.97 6.36 6.59
C LEU A 85 3.24 7.15 5.52
N LEU A 86 2.04 7.59 5.86
CA LEU A 86 1.25 8.56 5.09
C LEU A 86 0.99 9.77 5.99
N GLY A 87 1.50 10.95 5.61
CA GLY A 87 1.24 12.21 6.32
C GLY A 87 0.28 13.10 5.55
N CYS A 88 -0.79 13.58 6.19
CA CYS A 88 -1.78 14.45 5.55
C CYS A 88 -1.46 15.94 5.70
N ALA A 89 -0.93 16.54 4.63
CA ALA A 89 -0.74 18.00 4.56
C ALA A 89 -2.04 18.73 4.24
N ASN A 90 -2.87 18.14 3.36
CA ASN A 90 -4.20 18.64 3.02
C ASN A 90 -5.15 17.45 2.74
N PRO A 91 -6.28 17.31 3.47
CA PRO A 91 -7.21 16.20 3.25
C PRO A 91 -8.00 16.31 1.94
N GLY A 92 -8.02 17.49 1.31
CA GLY A 92 -8.86 17.76 0.15
C GLY A 92 -10.33 17.98 0.50
N GLN A 93 -11.18 18.05 -0.52
CA GLN A 93 -12.63 18.26 -0.38
C GLN A 93 -13.42 16.98 -0.64
N SER A 94 -12.86 16.01 -1.37
CA SER A 94 -13.59 14.81 -1.76
C SER A 94 -13.85 13.81 -0.61
N GLY A 95 -13.30 14.04 0.59
CA GLY A 95 -13.43 13.13 1.74
C GLY A 95 -12.82 11.75 1.51
N ALA A 96 -11.86 11.61 0.59
CA ALA A 96 -11.33 10.29 0.23
C ALA A 96 -10.55 9.64 1.39
N GLN A 97 -10.97 8.42 1.75
CA GLN A 97 -10.48 7.69 2.91
C GLN A 97 -9.36 6.73 2.52
N THR A 98 -8.43 6.50 3.45
CA THR A 98 -7.52 5.35 3.36
C THR A 98 -8.23 4.11 3.92
N ARG A 99 -8.24 3.03 3.16
CA ARG A 99 -8.81 1.75 3.59
C ARG A 99 -7.71 0.87 4.15
N LEU A 100 -7.98 0.16 5.24
CA LEU A 100 -7.03 -0.69 5.93
C LEU A 100 -7.67 -2.03 6.26
N ALA A 101 -6.94 -3.12 6.06
CA ALA A 101 -7.38 -4.45 6.46
C ALA A 101 -6.19 -5.26 6.98
N PRO A 102 -6.29 -5.91 8.15
CA PRO A 102 -5.26 -6.82 8.59
C PRO A 102 -5.25 -8.08 7.72
N ILE A 103 -4.07 -8.52 7.29
CA ILE A 103 -3.90 -9.75 6.49
C ILE A 103 -4.47 -10.96 7.23
N SER A 104 -4.43 -10.97 8.57
CA SER A 104 -5.02 -12.04 9.39
C SER A 104 -6.54 -12.15 9.31
N ALA A 105 -7.25 -11.12 8.80
CA ALA A 105 -8.68 -11.20 8.52
C ALA A 105 -8.97 -12.01 7.25
N LEU A 106 -8.01 -12.14 6.34
CA LEU A 106 -8.14 -13.01 5.17
C LEU A 106 -8.12 -14.47 5.64
N LYS A 107 -9.26 -15.15 5.49
CA LYS A 107 -9.41 -16.56 5.82
C LYS A 107 -9.29 -17.39 4.55
N PHE A 108 -8.34 -18.33 4.58
CA PHE A 108 -8.07 -19.26 3.50
C PHE A 108 -8.18 -20.69 4.04
N SER A 109 -8.78 -21.57 3.23
CA SER A 109 -8.76 -23.02 3.42
C SER A 109 -7.35 -23.59 3.23
N PRO A 110 -7.07 -24.82 3.72
CA PRO A 110 -5.78 -25.47 3.48
C PRO A 110 -5.42 -25.61 1.99
N ARG A 111 -6.43 -25.83 1.13
CA ARG A 111 -6.23 -25.92 -0.33
C ARG A 111 -5.81 -24.57 -0.91
N GLU A 112 -6.52 -23.50 -0.56
CA GLU A 112 -6.17 -22.14 -0.98
C GLU A 112 -4.77 -21.76 -0.50
N LEU A 113 -4.42 -22.03 0.77
CA LEU A 113 -3.07 -21.77 1.28
C LEU A 113 -1.99 -22.50 0.48
N SER A 114 -2.22 -23.76 0.13
CA SER A 114 -1.29 -24.53 -0.71
C SER A 114 -1.13 -23.93 -2.10
N LEU A 115 -2.24 -23.49 -2.72
CA LEU A 115 -2.21 -22.84 -4.02
C LEU A 115 -1.49 -21.48 -3.97
N LEU A 116 -1.85 -20.61 -3.02
CA LEU A 116 -1.22 -19.30 -2.82
C LEU A 116 0.29 -19.41 -2.55
N ALA A 117 0.72 -20.53 -1.97
CA ALA A 117 2.12 -20.82 -1.68
C ALA A 117 2.91 -21.42 -2.86
N SER A 118 2.25 -21.84 -3.94
CA SER A 118 2.88 -22.58 -5.04
C SER A 118 2.55 -22.08 -6.44
N ALA A 119 1.48 -21.31 -6.62
CA ALA A 119 1.13 -20.69 -7.89
C ALA A 119 2.10 -19.55 -8.20
N ALA A 120 2.76 -19.64 -9.35
CA ALA A 120 3.71 -18.63 -9.79
C ALA A 120 2.99 -17.43 -10.40
N VAL A 121 3.46 -16.25 -10.05
CA VAL A 121 3.04 -14.96 -10.59
C VAL A 121 4.27 -14.16 -10.97
N LEU A 122 4.14 -13.34 -12.02
CA LEU A 122 5.16 -12.40 -12.42
C LEU A 122 4.92 -11.06 -11.72
N VAL A 123 5.92 -10.61 -10.98
CA VAL A 123 5.92 -9.29 -10.37
C VAL A 123 6.64 -8.32 -11.31
N ARG A 124 5.90 -7.35 -11.85
CA ARG A 124 6.39 -6.36 -12.81
C ARG A 124 7.15 -5.23 -12.12
N THR A 125 8.41 -5.04 -12.52
CA THR A 125 9.24 -3.87 -12.17
C THR A 125 10.21 -3.54 -13.31
N GLY A 126 9.66 -3.39 -14.52
CA GLY A 126 10.44 -3.14 -15.73
C GLY A 126 11.46 -4.26 -15.99
N ARG A 127 12.72 -3.90 -16.25
CA ARG A 127 13.81 -4.85 -16.53
C ARG A 127 14.18 -5.75 -15.35
N ARG A 128 13.72 -5.45 -14.14
CA ARG A 128 14.00 -6.21 -12.91
C ARG A 128 12.82 -7.09 -12.46
N SER A 129 11.83 -7.30 -13.33
CA SER A 129 10.68 -8.14 -13.04
C SER A 129 11.11 -9.54 -12.61
N PHE A 130 10.38 -10.15 -11.70
CA PHE A 130 10.77 -11.43 -11.09
C PHE A 130 9.55 -12.31 -10.81
N TYR A 131 9.78 -13.62 -10.75
CA TYR A 131 8.75 -14.58 -10.37
C TYR A 131 8.63 -14.68 -8.85
N SER A 132 7.39 -14.77 -8.37
CA SER A 132 7.08 -14.93 -6.96
C SER A 132 5.83 -15.81 -6.82
N THR A 133 5.46 -16.08 -5.59
CA THR A 133 4.14 -16.56 -5.16
C THR A 133 3.44 -15.46 -4.36
N ILE A 134 2.21 -15.68 -3.89
CA ILE A 134 1.49 -14.75 -2.98
C ILE A 134 1.89 -15.00 -1.52
N LEU A 135 1.95 -16.27 -1.11
CA LEU A 135 2.46 -16.73 0.18
C LEU A 135 3.77 -17.49 0.02
N ASP A 136 4.64 -17.45 1.02
CA ASP A 136 5.89 -18.21 1.03
C ASP A 136 6.34 -18.41 2.48
N LYS A 137 6.73 -19.64 2.82
CA LYS A 137 7.19 -19.99 4.17
C LYS A 137 8.46 -19.26 4.58
N GLY A 138 9.28 -18.84 3.60
CA GLY A 138 10.53 -18.12 3.82
C GLY A 138 10.36 -16.62 4.05
N ARG A 139 9.14 -16.07 3.96
CA ARG A 139 8.90 -14.63 4.17
C ARG A 139 7.73 -14.35 5.11
N PRO A 140 7.81 -13.27 5.91
CA PRO A 140 6.82 -12.98 6.95
C PRO A 140 5.60 -12.18 6.45
N PHE A 141 5.45 -11.99 5.14
CA PHE A 141 4.40 -11.14 4.55
C PHE A 141 3.68 -11.84 3.40
N LEU A 142 2.40 -11.50 3.23
CA LEU A 142 1.63 -11.80 2.03
C LEU A 142 1.98 -10.75 0.96
N ARG A 143 2.38 -11.18 -0.24
CA ARG A 143 2.62 -10.27 -1.36
C ARG A 143 1.37 -10.21 -2.23
N TYR A 144 0.75 -9.04 -2.29
CA TYR A 144 -0.39 -8.79 -3.16
C TYR A 144 -0.44 -7.32 -3.58
N ASP A 145 -0.42 -7.11 -4.89
CA ASP A 145 -0.65 -5.83 -5.54
C ASP A 145 -1.17 -6.12 -6.96
N PRO A 146 -2.47 -5.93 -7.23
CA PRO A 146 -3.05 -6.21 -8.54
C PRO A 146 -2.52 -5.26 -9.63
N GLY A 147 -1.84 -4.17 -9.26
CA GLY A 147 -1.22 -3.25 -10.22
C GLY A 147 0.14 -3.71 -10.75
N CYS A 148 0.80 -4.67 -10.09
CA CYS A 148 2.11 -5.16 -10.54
C CYS A 148 2.24 -6.68 -10.56
N MET A 149 1.23 -7.45 -10.18
CA MET A 149 1.26 -8.90 -10.18
C MET A 149 0.43 -9.45 -11.34
N GLU A 150 1.07 -10.18 -12.24
CA GLU A 150 0.44 -10.84 -13.38
C GLU A 150 0.47 -12.36 -13.20
N PRO A 151 -0.62 -13.07 -13.50
CA PRO A 151 -0.61 -14.53 -13.48
C PRO A 151 0.23 -15.09 -14.65
N LEU A 152 0.88 -16.22 -14.43
CA LEU A 152 1.61 -16.94 -15.50
C LEU A 152 0.78 -18.00 -16.22
N ASP A 153 -0.20 -18.54 -15.51
CA ASP A 153 -1.07 -19.62 -15.93
C ASP A 153 -2.40 -19.54 -15.15
N ALA A 154 -3.30 -20.49 -15.43
CA ALA A 154 -4.59 -20.59 -14.76
C ALA A 154 -4.48 -20.73 -13.22
N ARG A 155 -3.37 -21.28 -12.71
CA ARG A 155 -3.15 -21.40 -11.25
C ARG A 155 -2.80 -20.03 -10.66
N GLY A 156 -2.01 -19.23 -11.37
CA GLY A 156 -1.74 -17.84 -11.01
C GLY A 156 -3.02 -16.99 -11.01
N GLU A 157 -3.89 -17.18 -12.01
CA GLU A 157 -5.19 -16.51 -12.09
C GLU A 157 -6.07 -16.86 -10.88
N GLU A 158 -6.21 -18.16 -10.60
CA GLU A 158 -6.97 -18.66 -9.45
C GLU A 158 -6.40 -18.11 -8.13
N ALA A 159 -5.07 -18.06 -7.99
CA ALA A 159 -4.42 -17.54 -6.80
C ALA A 159 -4.69 -16.04 -6.57
N LEU A 160 -4.64 -15.21 -7.61
CA LEU A 160 -4.98 -13.79 -7.51
C LEU A 160 -6.47 -13.59 -7.21
N GLN A 161 -7.33 -14.39 -7.83
CA GLN A 161 -8.77 -14.35 -7.60
C GLN A 161 -9.13 -14.71 -6.15
N ILE A 162 -8.51 -15.74 -5.57
CA ILE A 162 -8.72 -16.14 -4.16
C ILE A 162 -8.45 -14.98 -3.21
N VAL A 163 -7.37 -14.21 -3.43
CA VAL A 163 -7.05 -13.06 -2.58
C VAL A 163 -8.05 -11.94 -2.78
N SER A 164 -8.41 -11.64 -4.03
CA SER A 164 -9.42 -10.63 -4.36
C SER A 164 -10.76 -10.95 -3.68
N ASP A 165 -11.24 -12.19 -3.79
CA ASP A 165 -12.47 -12.65 -3.17
C ASP A 165 -12.40 -12.60 -1.64
N ALA A 166 -11.26 -12.98 -1.05
CA ALA A 166 -11.06 -12.89 0.39
C ALA A 166 -11.11 -11.44 0.88
N ILE A 167 -10.55 -10.49 0.12
CA ILE A 167 -10.65 -9.05 0.40
C ILE A 167 -12.11 -8.58 0.32
N GLY A 168 -12.88 -9.05 -0.67
CA GLY A 168 -14.30 -8.70 -0.84
C GLY A 168 -15.21 -9.18 0.31
N ARG A 169 -14.76 -10.17 1.09
CA ARG A 169 -15.53 -10.76 2.21
C ARG A 169 -15.23 -10.14 3.57
N ILE A 170 -14.24 -9.26 3.69
CA ILE A 170 -13.82 -8.69 4.98
C ILE A 170 -14.30 -7.26 5.17
N GLU A 171 -14.51 -6.88 6.43
CA GLU A 171 -14.72 -5.49 6.78
C GLU A 171 -13.40 -4.71 6.70
N VAL A 172 -13.47 -3.53 6.09
CA VAL A 172 -12.32 -2.63 5.94
C VAL A 172 -12.46 -1.46 6.91
N ILE A 173 -11.36 -1.18 7.62
CA ILE A 173 -11.26 0.03 8.44
C ILE A 173 -11.08 1.21 7.49
N LYS A 174 -11.86 2.27 7.68
CA LYS A 174 -11.79 3.50 6.91
C LYS A 174 -11.17 4.59 7.76
N HIS A 175 -10.02 5.11 7.34
CA HIS A 175 -9.37 6.24 7.96
C HIS A 175 -9.73 7.53 7.21
N GLU A 176 -10.46 8.40 7.88
CA GLU A 176 -10.76 9.76 7.45
C GLU A 176 -9.63 10.69 7.82
N TRP A 177 -9.12 11.42 6.83
CA TRP A 177 -7.96 12.26 7.00
C TRP A 177 -8.30 13.62 7.60
N ARG A 178 -7.48 14.04 8.57
CA ARG A 178 -7.37 15.43 9.03
C ARG A 178 -5.98 15.96 8.72
N ARG A 179 -5.89 17.28 8.50
CA ARG A 179 -4.60 17.96 8.33
C ARG A 179 -3.72 17.72 9.57
N GLY A 180 -2.46 17.39 9.32
CA GLY A 180 -1.47 17.12 10.37
C GLY A 180 -1.43 15.66 10.85
N GLU A 181 -2.34 14.80 10.39
CA GLU A 181 -2.31 13.39 10.75
C GLU A 181 -1.18 12.63 10.03
N ILE A 182 -0.60 11.66 10.73
CA ILE A 182 0.41 10.74 10.22
C ILE A 182 -0.05 9.32 10.53
N LEU A 183 -0.39 8.57 9.49
CA LEU A 183 -0.75 7.17 9.58
C LEU A 183 0.48 6.31 9.36
N LEU A 184 0.88 5.57 10.39
CA LEU A 184 1.88 4.51 10.31
C LEU A 184 1.18 3.18 10.08
N ILE A 185 1.61 2.42 9.08
CA ILE A 185 1.06 1.11 8.71
C ILE A 185 2.20 0.09 8.71
N ASP A 186 2.02 -1.04 9.38
CA ASP A 186 2.85 -2.23 9.21
C ASP A 186 2.41 -2.96 7.93
N ASN A 187 3.09 -2.61 6.84
CA ASN A 187 2.81 -3.04 5.48
C ASN A 187 2.97 -4.55 5.26
N TRP A 188 3.61 -5.26 6.20
CA TRP A 188 3.72 -6.72 6.14
C TRP A 188 2.50 -7.45 6.73
N TYR A 189 1.73 -6.76 7.57
CA TYR A 189 0.55 -7.31 8.24
C TYR A 189 -0.76 -6.63 7.85
N MET A 190 -0.69 -5.56 7.06
CA MET A 190 -1.84 -4.79 6.61
C MET A 190 -1.86 -4.69 5.10
N LEU A 191 -3.03 -4.89 4.52
CA LEU A 191 -3.38 -4.35 3.22
C LEU A 191 -3.87 -2.92 3.40
N HIS A 192 -3.63 -2.09 2.39
CA HIS A 192 -4.16 -0.73 2.33
C HIS A 192 -4.65 -0.37 0.93
N GLY A 193 -5.59 0.56 0.86
CA GLY A 193 -6.15 1.07 -0.38
C GLY A 193 -6.74 2.45 -0.16
N ARG A 194 -7.53 2.94 -1.12
CA ARG A 194 -8.16 4.25 -1.04
C ARG A 194 -9.54 4.18 -1.67
N THR A 195 -10.53 4.87 -1.10
CA THR A 195 -11.80 5.10 -1.80
C THR A 195 -11.59 5.94 -3.06
N ALA A 196 -12.62 6.07 -3.89
CA ALA A 196 -12.63 7.07 -4.95
C ALA A 196 -12.36 8.48 -4.38
N THR A 197 -11.81 9.35 -5.21
CA THR A 197 -11.46 10.74 -4.87
C THR A 197 -11.79 11.67 -6.05
N ALA A 198 -11.72 12.98 -5.83
CA ALA A 198 -11.82 13.96 -6.90
C ALA A 198 -10.43 14.49 -7.28
N ALA A 199 -10.30 15.08 -8.46
CA ALA A 199 -9.14 15.90 -8.81
C ALA A 199 -9.22 17.22 -8.00
N ASP A 200 -8.73 17.19 -6.76
CA ASP A 200 -8.72 18.32 -5.85
C ASP A 200 -7.30 18.60 -5.30
N ASN A 201 -7.22 19.49 -4.31
CA ASN A 201 -5.97 19.91 -3.70
C ASN A 201 -5.47 18.97 -2.58
N ARG A 202 -5.98 17.73 -2.49
CA ARG A 202 -5.50 16.74 -1.52
C ARG A 202 -4.00 16.49 -1.70
N LEU A 203 -3.29 16.49 -0.58
CA LEU A 203 -1.85 16.25 -0.52
C LEU A 203 -1.51 15.38 0.69
N LEU A 204 -1.05 14.17 0.40
CA LEU A 204 -0.38 13.32 1.38
C LEU A 204 1.12 13.24 1.07
N PHE A 205 1.94 12.95 2.07
CA PHE A 205 3.34 12.55 1.90
C PHE A 205 3.52 11.08 2.23
N ARG A 206 4.19 10.34 1.36
CA ARG A 206 4.55 8.94 1.55
C ARG A 206 6.01 8.79 1.92
N VAL A 207 6.28 7.97 2.93
CA VAL A 207 7.63 7.48 3.24
C VAL A 207 7.56 5.98 3.54
N SER A 208 8.35 5.18 2.83
CA SER A 208 8.46 3.74 3.05
C SER A 208 9.69 3.44 3.91
N VAL A 209 9.59 2.50 4.85
CA VAL A 209 10.63 2.22 5.87
C VAL A 209 10.81 0.70 6.02
N GLN A 210 12.05 0.25 6.26
CA GLN A 210 12.38 -1.17 6.42
C GLN A 210 12.29 -1.68 7.86
#